data_AF-A0A1H8W9P2-F1
#
_entry.id   AF-A0A1H8W9P2-F1
#
_cell.length_a   1.000
_cell.length_b   1.000
_cell.length_c   1.000
_cell.angle_alpha   90.00
_cell.angle_beta   90.00
_cell.angle_gamma   90.00
#
_symmetry.space_group_name_H-M   'P 1'
#
loop_
_entity.id
_entity.type
_entity.pdbx_description
1 polymer ?
#
loop_
_entity_poly.entity_id
_entity_poly.type
_entity_poly.pdbx_seq_one_letter_code
_entity_poly.pdbx_strand_id
1 'polypeptide(L)'
;MLTAAAHDEAPHLLALPARRPAPARRPRLVAVEPVAAPEAVWWARIADGGPSSAEHSLVAVNSDRFADGTPVDMTAIESRGRRPVGWLVDVRYRATDGAVVRIESSEDLTGLCPPLWFAELHHATSNIPASSLLAFTGGPFHPGSVVTPREVAAAGLRMADRVGQVRWFNRSGIVDAVTVAPAIRRRGVASLLVSTAEALRVLRGWAPLRSDGRLTDAGAAWLAAAPPCWRSRLADRAEVLPDEETDDAPTGVARLLK
;
A
#
# COMPACT_ATOMS: atom_id res chain seq x y z
N MET A 1 -9.46 104.83 -37.14
CA MET A 1 -10.24 103.99 -38.08
C MET A 1 -10.39 102.63 -37.42
N LEU A 2 -11.44 102.42 -36.63
CA LEU A 2 -12.73 101.79 -37.02
C LEU A 2 -12.58 100.33 -37.53
N THR A 3 -13.05 99.39 -36.69
CA THR A 3 -13.86 98.15 -36.97
C THR A 3 -13.27 97.11 -37.95
N ALA A 4 -13.43 95.78 -37.82
CA ALA A 4 -14.34 94.87 -37.13
C ALA A 4 -13.63 93.49 -36.99
N ALA A 5 -13.85 92.66 -35.95
CA ALA A 5 -14.86 91.59 -35.86
C ALA A 5 -14.86 90.63 -37.07
N ALA A 6 -14.95 89.30 -37.01
CA ALA A 6 -15.26 88.30 -35.98
C ALA A 6 -14.98 86.91 -36.64
N HIS A 7 -14.71 85.82 -35.92
CA HIS A 7 -15.58 84.65 -35.66
C HIS A 7 -14.57 83.51 -35.37
N ASP A 8 -14.48 82.96 -34.17
CA ASP A 8 -15.31 81.86 -33.63
C ASP A 8 -15.40 80.64 -34.58
N GLU A 9 -14.65 79.58 -34.25
CA GLU A 9 -15.08 78.19 -34.43
C GLU A 9 -14.13 77.26 -33.65
N ALA A 10 -14.61 76.79 -32.50
CA ALA A 10 -13.99 75.71 -31.75
C ALA A 10 -14.34 74.35 -32.41
N PRO A 11 -13.37 73.46 -32.67
CA PRO A 11 -13.70 72.15 -33.19
C PRO A 11 -14.28 71.25 -32.10
N HIS A 12 -15.52 70.78 -32.34
CA HIS A 12 -16.17 69.69 -31.64
C HIS A 12 -15.26 68.44 -31.62
N LEU A 13 -14.73 68.10 -30.44
CA LEU A 13 -14.13 66.79 -30.18
C LEU A 13 -15.23 65.73 -30.17
N LEU A 14 -15.38 65.02 -31.29
CA LEU A 14 -16.15 63.79 -31.38
C LEU A 14 -15.47 62.70 -30.54
N ALA A 15 -16.09 62.36 -29.41
CA ALA A 15 -15.68 61.24 -28.58
C ALA A 15 -15.85 59.92 -29.36
N LEU A 16 -14.73 59.26 -29.66
CA LEU A 16 -14.72 57.90 -30.21
C LEU A 16 -15.37 56.93 -29.20
N PRO A 17 -16.27 56.02 -29.62
CA PRO A 17 -16.86 55.05 -28.72
C PRO A 17 -15.79 54.09 -28.20
N ALA A 18 -15.74 53.93 -26.87
CA ALA A 18 -14.84 53.00 -26.20
C ALA A 18 -15.02 51.57 -26.76
N ARG A 19 -13.94 51.00 -27.31
CA ARG A 19 -13.89 49.59 -27.72
C ARG A 19 -14.22 48.72 -26.52
N ARG A 20 -15.35 48.00 -26.59
CA ARG A 20 -15.69 46.93 -25.62
C ARG A 20 -14.55 45.90 -25.61
N PRO A 21 -13.96 45.56 -24.45
CA PRO A 21 -12.97 44.51 -24.35
C PRO A 21 -13.61 43.17 -24.76
N ALA A 22 -12.91 42.42 -25.61
CA ALA A 22 -13.34 41.10 -26.04
C ALA A 22 -13.52 40.19 -24.80
N PRO A 23 -14.57 39.34 -24.76
CA PRO A 23 -14.79 38.44 -23.63
C PRO A 23 -13.58 37.52 -23.45
N ALA A 24 -13.01 37.53 -22.25
CA ALA A 24 -11.90 36.65 -21.90
C ALA A 24 -12.25 35.20 -22.21
N ARG A 25 -11.41 34.51 -22.98
CA ARG A 25 -11.51 33.07 -23.25
C ARG A 25 -11.57 32.35 -21.90
N ARG A 26 -12.73 31.75 -21.59
CA ARG A 26 -12.88 30.90 -20.41
C ARG A 26 -11.86 29.75 -20.50
N PRO A 27 -11.09 29.46 -19.44
CA PRO A 27 -10.20 28.30 -19.42
C PRO A 27 -11.04 27.04 -19.66
N ARG A 28 -10.68 26.30 -20.70
CA ARG A 28 -11.33 25.03 -21.05
C ARG A 28 -10.58 23.94 -20.28
N LEU A 29 -11.26 23.31 -19.33
CA LEU A 29 -10.77 22.10 -18.69
C LEU A 29 -10.62 21.03 -19.77
N VAL A 30 -9.39 20.57 -19.99
CA VAL A 30 -9.10 19.44 -20.86
C VAL A 30 -9.08 18.21 -19.96
N ALA A 31 -9.92 17.22 -20.28
CA ALA A 31 -9.85 15.93 -19.63
C ALA A 31 -8.49 15.33 -19.95
N VAL A 32 -7.65 15.15 -18.92
CA VAL A 32 -6.40 14.41 -19.04
C VAL A 32 -6.81 12.93 -19.08
N GLU A 33 -6.40 12.23 -20.13
CA GLU A 33 -6.59 10.78 -20.20
C GLU A 33 -5.91 10.14 -18.97
N PRO A 34 -6.61 9.23 -18.26
CA PRO A 34 -6.03 8.59 -17.09
C PRO A 34 -4.80 7.79 -17.52
N VAL A 35 -3.65 8.13 -16.94
CA VAL A 35 -2.41 7.37 -17.11
C VAL A 35 -2.67 5.94 -16.66
N ALA A 36 -2.24 4.96 -17.46
CA ALA A 36 -2.37 3.54 -17.11
C ALA A 36 -1.73 3.28 -15.73
N ALA A 37 -2.42 2.49 -14.90
CA ALA A 37 -1.90 2.13 -13.58
C ALA A 37 -0.67 1.22 -13.74
N PRO A 38 0.40 1.43 -12.96
CA PRO A 38 1.60 0.59 -13.05
C PRO A 38 1.30 -0.89 -12.77
N GLU A 39 2.07 -1.76 -13.40
CA GLU A 39 1.93 -3.21 -13.29
C GLU A 39 3.08 -3.87 -12.51
N ALA A 40 4.11 -3.10 -12.11
CA ALA A 40 5.26 -3.61 -11.38
C ALA A 40 5.38 -3.05 -9.95
N VAL A 41 5.75 -3.92 -9.01
CA VAL A 41 6.22 -3.52 -7.67
C VAL A 41 7.70 -3.85 -7.52
N TRP A 42 8.54 -2.84 -7.36
CA TRP A 42 9.97 -3.00 -7.04
C TRP A 42 10.26 -2.56 -5.60
N TRP A 43 11.44 -2.91 -5.10
CA TRP A 43 11.79 -2.81 -3.68
C TRP A 43 12.99 -1.88 -3.47
N ALA A 44 12.77 -0.70 -2.89
CA ALA A 44 13.85 0.21 -2.54
C ALA A 44 14.40 -0.14 -1.15
N ARG A 45 15.71 -0.37 -1.04
CA ARG A 45 16.42 -0.38 0.24
C ARG A 45 16.97 1.00 0.53
N ILE A 46 16.56 1.59 1.65
CA ILE A 46 16.93 2.95 2.07
C ILE A 46 17.57 2.85 3.45
N ALA A 47 18.56 3.69 3.73
CA ALA A 47 19.18 3.79 5.06
C ALA A 47 19.18 5.26 5.49
N ASP A 48 18.52 5.55 6.61
CA ASP A 48 18.49 6.89 7.18
C ASP A 48 19.89 7.21 7.73
N GLY A 49 20.59 8.15 7.07
CA GLY A 49 21.97 8.50 7.42
C GLY A 49 23.05 7.67 6.69
N GLY A 50 22.68 6.90 5.67
CA GLY A 50 23.61 6.17 4.82
C GLY A 50 23.88 4.72 5.26
N PRO A 51 24.79 3.99 4.57
CA PRO A 51 24.93 2.53 4.70
C PRO A 51 25.32 2.02 6.09
N SER A 52 25.85 2.87 6.96
CA SER A 52 26.22 2.53 8.35
C SER A 52 25.07 2.71 9.34
N SER A 53 23.86 3.03 8.88
CA SER A 53 22.72 3.19 9.76
C SER A 53 22.34 1.87 10.45
N ALA A 54 21.94 1.96 11.72
CA ALA A 54 21.48 0.79 12.47
C ALA A 54 20.09 0.30 12.01
N GLU A 55 19.32 1.18 11.36
CA GLU A 55 17.98 0.90 10.86
C GLU A 55 17.89 1.23 9.37
N HIS A 56 17.34 0.28 8.63
CA HIS A 56 17.10 0.40 7.20
C HIS A 56 15.60 0.29 6.92
N SER A 57 15.18 0.88 5.82
CA SER A 57 13.84 0.81 5.26
C SER A 57 13.84 -0.09 4.03
N LEU A 58 12.87 -0.99 3.95
CA LEU A 58 12.52 -1.71 2.73
C LEU A 58 11.16 -1.20 2.25
N VAL A 59 11.16 -0.48 1.13
CA VAL A 59 9.98 0.21 0.62
C VAL A 59 9.48 -0.47 -0.66
N ALA A 60 8.23 -0.93 -0.65
CA ALA A 60 7.51 -1.36 -1.84
C ALA A 60 7.12 -0.14 -2.68
N VAL A 61 7.40 -0.15 -3.98
CA VAL A 61 7.10 0.95 -4.89
C VAL A 61 6.33 0.44 -6.11
N ASN A 62 5.11 0.93 -6.31
CA ASN A 62 4.29 0.62 -7.48
C ASN A 62 4.64 1.57 -8.64
N SER A 63 5.48 1.10 -9.55
CA SER A 63 5.98 1.89 -10.67
C SER A 63 6.70 1.00 -11.68
N ASP A 64 6.52 1.27 -12.96
CA ASP A 64 7.19 0.54 -14.04
C ASP A 64 8.64 1.00 -14.29
N ARG A 65 9.24 1.76 -13.36
CA ARG A 65 10.64 2.19 -13.45
C ARG A 65 11.61 0.99 -13.43
N PHE A 66 11.24 -0.07 -12.73
CA PHE A 66 11.98 -1.33 -12.65
C PHE A 66 11.00 -2.50 -12.76
N ALA A 67 11.50 -3.67 -13.18
CA ALA A 67 10.67 -4.86 -13.29
C ALA A 67 10.12 -5.32 -11.93
N ASP A 68 8.99 -6.03 -11.94
CA ASP A 68 8.38 -6.55 -10.70
C ASP A 68 9.36 -7.40 -9.89
N GLY A 69 9.35 -7.21 -8.57
CA GLY A 69 10.24 -7.88 -7.63
C GLY A 69 11.68 -7.39 -7.60
N THR A 70 12.07 -6.42 -8.44
CA THR A 70 13.47 -5.94 -8.51
C THR A 70 13.89 -5.25 -7.20
N PRO A 71 14.93 -5.73 -6.49
CA PRO A 71 15.53 -4.98 -5.40
C PRO A 71 16.45 -3.89 -5.94
N VAL A 72 16.32 -2.68 -5.41
CA VAL A 72 17.13 -1.52 -5.77
C VAL A 72 17.74 -0.97 -4.49
N ASP A 73 19.08 -1.00 -4.43
CA ASP A 73 19.80 -0.41 -3.31
C ASP A 73 19.92 1.10 -3.49
N MET A 74 19.24 1.86 -2.63
CA MET A 74 19.26 3.31 -2.58
C MET A 74 19.95 3.82 -1.30
N THR A 75 20.67 2.96 -0.57
CA THR A 75 21.36 3.33 0.68
C THR A 75 22.54 4.27 0.44
N ALA A 76 23.20 4.17 -0.72
CA ALA A 76 24.29 5.05 -1.13
C ALA A 76 23.82 6.39 -1.69
N ILE A 77 22.54 6.48 -2.07
CA ILE A 77 21.92 7.74 -2.47
C ILE A 77 21.47 8.40 -1.18
N GLU A 78 21.90 9.65 -0.92
CA GLU A 78 21.38 10.47 0.17
C GLU A 78 19.90 10.83 -0.06
N SER A 79 19.05 9.80 -0.01
CA SER A 79 17.60 9.92 -0.05
C SER A 79 17.08 10.68 1.17
N ARG A 80 17.91 10.87 2.21
CA ARG A 80 17.54 11.50 3.50
C ARG A 80 16.25 10.88 4.06
N GLY A 81 16.08 9.57 3.88
CA GLY A 81 14.88 8.84 4.28
C GLY A 81 13.63 9.10 3.46
N ARG A 82 13.74 9.83 2.33
CA ARG A 82 12.59 10.11 1.48
C ARG A 82 12.20 8.85 0.68
N ARG A 83 10.95 8.44 0.86
CA ARG A 83 10.33 7.35 0.10
C ARG A 83 10.16 7.74 -1.38
N PRO A 84 10.38 6.81 -2.33
CA PRO A 84 10.07 7.03 -3.73
C PRO A 84 8.60 7.38 -3.95
N VAL A 85 8.30 8.13 -5.02
CA VAL A 85 6.92 8.35 -5.47
C VAL A 85 6.29 7.01 -5.84
N GLY A 86 5.02 6.80 -5.48
CA GLY A 86 4.31 5.53 -5.69
C GLY A 86 4.63 4.45 -4.65
N TRP A 87 5.23 4.82 -3.50
CA TRP A 87 5.44 3.86 -2.41
C TRP A 87 4.11 3.34 -1.85
N LEU A 88 4.12 2.06 -1.43
CA LEU A 88 2.95 1.36 -0.88
C LEU A 88 3.13 1.04 0.60
N VAL A 89 4.23 0.39 0.94
CA VAL A 89 4.57 -0.05 2.30
C VAL A 89 6.05 0.21 2.54
N ASP A 90 6.41 0.70 3.72
CA ASP A 90 7.77 0.88 4.22
C ASP A 90 7.94 0.03 5.47
N VAL A 91 8.80 -0.99 5.39
CA VAL A 91 9.18 -1.82 6.53
C VAL A 91 10.53 -1.33 7.04
N ARG A 92 10.54 -0.70 8.21
CA ARG A 92 11.76 -0.37 8.94
C ARG A 92 12.23 -1.57 9.73
N TYR A 93 13.50 -1.90 9.59
CA TYR A 93 14.12 -3.05 10.24
C TYR A 93 15.51 -2.70 10.73
N ARG A 94 15.94 -3.38 11.79
CA ARG A 94 17.31 -3.26 12.30
C ARG A 94 18.26 -4.01 11.36
N ALA A 95 19.30 -3.33 10.91
CA ALA A 95 20.25 -3.88 9.95
C ALA A 95 21.05 -5.09 10.51
N THR A 96 21.22 -5.17 11.83
CA THR A 96 22.05 -6.20 12.48
C THR A 96 21.40 -7.59 12.51
N ASP A 97 20.09 -7.66 12.64
CA ASP A 97 19.35 -8.93 12.85
C ASP A 97 18.08 -9.05 11.98
N GLY A 98 17.75 -8.02 11.21
CA GLY A 98 16.54 -7.98 10.39
C GLY A 98 15.25 -7.81 11.18
N ALA A 99 15.28 -7.57 12.49
CA ALA A 99 14.08 -7.41 13.30
C ALA A 99 13.27 -6.20 12.79
N VAL A 100 11.97 -6.39 12.56
CA VAL A 100 11.10 -5.31 12.09
C VAL A 100 10.77 -4.41 13.27
N VAL A 101 11.03 -3.12 13.09
CA VAL A 101 10.79 -2.08 14.09
C VAL A 101 9.44 -1.44 13.85
N ARG A 102 9.10 -1.18 12.59
CA ARG A 102 7.89 -0.45 12.23
C ARG A 102 7.48 -0.73 10.79
N ILE A 103 6.17 -0.74 10.56
CA ILE A 103 5.56 -0.75 9.23
C ILE A 103 4.80 0.55 9.07
N GLU A 104 5.06 1.24 7.97
CA GLU A 104 4.24 2.35 7.50
C GLU A 104 3.65 2.01 6.14
N SER A 105 2.47 2.54 5.86
CA SER A 105 1.74 2.29 4.62
C SER A 105 1.26 3.61 4.04
N SER A 106 1.24 3.70 2.71
CA SER A 106 0.83 4.92 2.04
C SER A 106 -0.66 5.16 2.18
N GLU A 107 -1.06 6.42 2.11
CA GLU A 107 -2.47 6.81 2.18
C GLU A 107 -3.30 6.14 1.08
N ASP A 108 -2.71 5.97 -0.10
CA ASP A 108 -3.30 5.27 -1.25
C ASP A 108 -3.64 3.80 -0.93
N LEU A 109 -2.80 3.13 -0.14
CA LEU A 109 -3.01 1.75 0.27
C LEU A 109 -3.94 1.65 1.48
N THR A 110 -3.80 2.56 2.45
CA THR A 110 -4.59 2.50 3.68
C THR A 110 -6.01 2.96 3.47
N GLY A 111 -6.30 3.97 2.65
CA GLY A 111 -7.67 4.47 2.42
C GLY A 111 -8.53 4.53 3.69
N LEU A 112 -9.53 3.65 3.79
CA LEU A 112 -10.47 3.51 4.91
C LEU A 112 -10.02 2.55 6.03
N CYS A 113 -8.79 2.06 5.98
CA CYS A 113 -8.24 1.05 6.88
C CYS A 113 -8.07 1.67 8.27
N PRO A 114 -8.62 1.03 9.33
CA PRO A 114 -8.32 1.47 10.67
C PRO A 114 -6.82 1.34 10.94
N PRO A 115 -6.25 2.11 11.88
CA PRO A 115 -4.87 1.94 12.30
C PRO A 115 -4.64 0.51 12.82
N LEU A 116 -3.70 -0.21 12.21
CA LEU A 116 -3.37 -1.60 12.55
C LEU A 116 -1.99 -1.69 13.17
N TRP A 117 -1.81 -2.62 14.11
CA TRP A 117 -0.51 -3.18 14.47
C TRP A 117 -0.54 -4.69 14.22
N PHE A 118 0.64 -5.30 14.20
CA PHE A 118 0.79 -6.66 13.68
C PHE A 118 1.55 -7.58 14.64
N ALA A 119 1.25 -8.87 14.56
CA ALA A 119 2.09 -9.92 15.11
C ALA A 119 2.63 -10.81 13.98
N GLU A 120 3.94 -11.03 13.97
CA GLU A 120 4.60 -11.99 13.07
C GLU A 120 4.75 -13.33 13.80
N LEU A 121 4.17 -14.39 13.24
CA LEU A 121 4.21 -15.74 13.79
C LEU A 121 4.88 -16.69 12.79
N HIS A 122 5.95 -17.36 13.23
CA HIS A 122 6.58 -18.43 12.47
C HIS A 122 6.13 -19.79 12.99
N HIS A 123 5.60 -20.63 12.09
CA HIS A 123 5.10 -21.97 12.41
C HIS A 123 6.24 -22.99 12.29
N ALA A 124 7.21 -22.91 13.22
CA ALA A 124 8.41 -23.76 13.20
C ALA A 124 8.11 -25.26 13.41
N THR A 125 6.96 -25.61 13.99
CA THR A 125 6.54 -26.98 14.27
C THR A 125 5.68 -27.58 13.15
N SER A 126 5.38 -26.82 12.10
CA SER A 126 4.66 -27.32 10.92
C SER A 126 5.61 -28.14 10.04
N ASN A 127 5.12 -29.25 9.48
CA ASN A 127 5.88 -30.06 8.50
C ASN A 127 6.35 -29.23 7.29
N ILE A 128 5.61 -28.16 6.96
CA ILE A 128 5.97 -27.20 5.93
C ILE A 128 6.18 -25.84 6.62
N PRO A 129 7.38 -25.22 6.52
CA PRO A 129 7.65 -23.91 7.09
C PRO A 129 6.66 -22.87 6.56
N ALA A 130 5.89 -22.29 7.47
CA ALA A 130 4.89 -21.28 7.18
C ALA A 130 5.05 -20.09 8.11
N SER A 131 4.57 -18.94 7.65
CA SER A 131 4.47 -17.74 8.47
C SER A 131 3.04 -17.21 8.46
N SER A 132 2.69 -16.46 9.49
CA SER A 132 1.45 -15.72 9.55
C SER A 132 1.70 -14.31 10.03
N LEU A 133 1.05 -13.38 9.36
CA LEU A 133 0.97 -12.00 9.79
C LEU A 133 -0.46 -11.76 10.29
N LEU A 134 -0.59 -11.46 11.57
CA LEU A 134 -1.87 -11.20 12.22
C LEU A 134 -2.02 -9.69 12.41
N ALA A 135 -3.17 -9.13 12.04
CA ALA A 135 -3.48 -7.73 12.26
C ALA A 135 -4.44 -7.55 13.44
N PHE A 136 -4.21 -6.48 14.20
CA PHE A 136 -5.01 -6.08 15.34
C PHE A 136 -5.33 -4.58 15.28
N THR A 137 -6.40 -4.18 15.94
CA THR A 137 -6.82 -2.77 16.08
C THR A 137 -6.88 -2.39 17.56
N GLY A 138 -6.55 -1.14 17.89
CA GLY A 138 -6.58 -0.65 19.28
C GLY A 138 -5.55 -1.33 20.19
N GLY A 139 -5.73 -1.26 21.52
CA GLY A 139 -4.81 -1.91 22.46
C GLY A 139 -3.54 -1.09 22.77
N PRO A 140 -2.51 -1.72 23.36
CA PRO A 140 -1.36 -1.02 23.93
C PRO A 140 -0.25 -0.71 22.92
N PHE A 141 -0.29 -1.30 21.72
CA PHE A 141 0.74 -1.11 20.71
C PHE A 141 0.37 0.01 19.73
N HIS A 142 1.37 0.79 19.33
CA HIS A 142 1.16 1.83 18.34
C HIS A 142 0.85 1.23 16.96
N PRO A 143 0.02 1.89 16.14
CA PRO A 143 -0.16 1.50 14.75
C PRO A 143 1.17 1.39 14.00
N GLY A 144 1.30 0.36 13.17
CA GLY A 144 2.52 0.01 12.45
C GLY A 144 3.51 -0.85 13.24
N SER A 145 3.31 -1.06 14.54
CA SER A 145 4.20 -1.92 15.33
C SER A 145 4.11 -3.37 14.85
N VAL A 146 5.25 -4.08 14.86
CA VAL A 146 5.31 -5.54 14.72
C VAL A 146 5.81 -6.11 16.03
N VAL A 147 5.03 -7.03 16.59
CA VAL A 147 5.34 -7.65 17.88
C VAL A 147 5.39 -9.16 17.76
N THR A 148 6.08 -9.77 18.71
CA THR A 148 6.15 -11.22 18.85
C THR A 148 4.90 -11.77 19.53
N PRO A 149 4.59 -13.08 19.36
CA PRO A 149 3.50 -13.71 20.08
C PRO A 149 3.60 -13.59 21.60
N ARG A 150 4.83 -13.56 22.12
CA ARG A 150 5.12 -13.40 23.54
C ARG A 150 4.73 -12.01 24.06
N GLU A 151 4.97 -10.96 23.29
CA GLU A 151 4.61 -9.59 23.66
C GLU A 151 3.10 -9.39 23.69
N VAL A 152 2.37 -9.97 22.73
CA VAL A 152 0.90 -9.95 22.75
C VAL A 152 0.36 -10.65 24.00
N ALA A 153 0.90 -11.82 24.35
CA ALA A 153 0.49 -12.53 25.56
C ALA A 153 0.85 -11.75 26.84
N ALA A 154 2.03 -11.11 26.89
CA ALA A 154 2.46 -10.28 28.01
C ALA A 154 1.57 -9.04 28.20
N ALA A 155 0.98 -8.53 27.12
CA ALA A 155 -0.01 -7.46 27.14
C ALA A 155 -1.43 -7.92 27.53
N GLY A 156 -1.63 -9.21 27.85
CA GLY A 156 -2.93 -9.77 28.23
C GLY A 156 -3.90 -9.96 27.07
N LEU A 157 -3.42 -9.90 25.82
CA LEU A 157 -4.23 -10.07 24.61
C LEU A 157 -4.18 -11.52 24.10
N ARG A 158 -5.22 -11.96 23.38
CA ARG A 158 -5.26 -13.28 22.75
C ARG A 158 -5.00 -13.14 21.26
N MET A 159 -4.29 -14.11 20.67
CA MET A 159 -4.15 -14.21 19.20
C MET A 159 -5.50 -14.35 18.47
N ALA A 160 -6.52 -14.84 19.18
CA ALA A 160 -7.88 -14.93 18.68
C ALA A 160 -8.52 -13.55 18.45
N ASP A 161 -8.08 -12.51 19.15
CA ASP A 161 -8.62 -11.15 19.04
C ASP A 161 -8.13 -10.41 17.77
N ARG A 162 -7.42 -11.11 16.88
CA ARG A 162 -6.97 -10.59 15.58
C ARG A 162 -8.17 -10.22 14.72
N VAL A 163 -8.04 -9.13 13.98
CA VAL A 163 -9.07 -8.66 13.04
C VAL A 163 -8.79 -9.05 11.60
N GLY A 164 -7.61 -9.58 11.33
CA GLY A 164 -7.27 -10.17 10.05
C GLY A 164 -5.98 -10.99 10.12
N GLN A 165 -5.76 -11.82 9.12
CA GLN A 165 -4.60 -12.68 9.02
C GLN A 165 -4.27 -12.95 7.56
N VAL A 166 -2.98 -13.04 7.26
CA VAL A 166 -2.48 -13.73 6.07
C VAL A 166 -1.50 -14.81 6.51
N ARG A 167 -1.64 -16.01 5.94
CA ARG A 167 -0.77 -17.17 6.17
C ARG A 167 -0.23 -17.68 4.84
N TRP A 168 1.06 -17.99 4.80
CA TRP A 168 1.72 -18.48 3.59
C TRP A 168 2.85 -19.45 3.91
N PHE A 169 3.22 -20.26 2.92
CA PHE A 169 4.34 -21.17 2.99
C PHE A 169 5.63 -20.49 2.52
N ASN A 170 6.65 -20.45 3.37
CA ASN A 170 7.85 -19.62 3.15
C ASN A 170 8.65 -20.04 1.89
N ARG A 171 8.64 -21.34 1.56
CA ARG A 171 9.42 -21.89 0.43
C ARG A 171 8.71 -21.76 -0.92
N SER A 172 7.39 -21.94 -0.96
CA SER A 172 6.62 -21.93 -2.20
C SER A 172 5.94 -20.59 -2.48
N GLY A 173 5.81 -19.74 -1.46
CA GLY A 173 5.08 -18.48 -1.50
C GLY A 173 3.56 -18.66 -1.58
N ILE A 174 3.05 -19.89 -1.56
CA ILE A 174 1.61 -20.13 -1.67
C ILE A 174 0.92 -19.54 -0.45
N VAL A 175 -0.03 -18.65 -0.71
CA VAL A 175 -0.91 -18.07 0.30
C VAL A 175 -1.96 -19.11 0.65
N ASP A 176 -1.91 -19.59 1.87
CA ASP A 176 -2.80 -20.63 2.40
C ASP A 176 -4.15 -20.02 2.82
N ALA A 177 -4.12 -18.83 3.43
CA ALA A 177 -5.33 -18.14 3.86
C ALA A 177 -5.13 -16.63 3.96
N VAL A 178 -6.18 -15.89 3.59
CA VAL A 178 -6.36 -14.46 3.92
C VAL A 178 -7.73 -14.30 4.57
N THR A 179 -7.77 -13.91 5.83
CA THR A 179 -9.02 -13.70 6.57
C THR A 179 -9.10 -12.28 7.10
N VAL A 180 -10.30 -11.71 7.09
CA VAL A 180 -10.60 -10.39 7.64
C VAL A 180 -11.95 -10.45 8.34
N ALA A 181 -11.99 -9.94 9.58
CA ALA A 181 -13.19 -9.89 10.40
C ALA A 181 -14.32 -9.16 9.65
N PRO A 182 -15.55 -9.72 9.62
CA PRO A 182 -16.66 -9.18 8.83
C PRO A 182 -16.90 -7.67 9.01
N ALA A 183 -16.80 -7.17 10.25
CA ALA A 183 -17.06 -5.78 10.60
C ALA A 183 -16.12 -4.76 9.92
N ILE A 184 -14.93 -5.17 9.48
CA ILE A 184 -13.93 -4.29 8.87
C ILE A 184 -13.54 -4.71 7.45
N ARG A 185 -14.30 -5.62 6.82
CA ARG A 185 -14.14 -5.96 5.40
C ARG A 185 -14.37 -4.73 4.51
N ARG A 186 -13.79 -4.75 3.31
CA ARG A 186 -13.85 -3.66 2.31
C ARG A 186 -13.28 -2.31 2.78
N ARG A 187 -12.45 -2.33 3.83
CA ARG A 187 -11.72 -1.16 4.33
C ARG A 187 -10.22 -1.21 4.03
N GLY A 188 -9.77 -2.01 3.06
CA GLY A 188 -8.35 -2.10 2.69
C GLY A 188 -7.46 -3.01 3.56
N VAL A 189 -8.00 -3.60 4.64
CA VAL A 189 -7.24 -4.48 5.56
C VAL A 189 -6.55 -5.64 4.84
N ALA A 190 -7.24 -6.32 3.92
CA ALA A 190 -6.66 -7.42 3.15
C ALA A 190 -5.49 -6.95 2.27
N SER A 191 -5.66 -5.82 1.58
CA SER A 191 -4.62 -5.23 0.74
C SER A 191 -3.39 -4.82 1.55
N LEU A 192 -3.59 -4.23 2.73
CA LEU A 192 -2.51 -3.89 3.64
C LEU A 192 -1.79 -5.13 4.18
N LEU A 193 -2.53 -6.16 4.62
CA LEU A 193 -1.96 -7.44 5.08
C LEU A 193 -1.09 -8.09 4.01
N VAL A 194 -1.62 -8.23 2.80
CA VAL A 194 -0.95 -8.90 1.69
C VAL A 194 0.27 -8.10 1.22
N SER A 195 0.16 -6.77 1.12
CA SER A 195 1.31 -5.90 0.79
C SER A 195 2.40 -5.92 1.87
N THR A 196 2.00 -5.99 3.14
CA THR A 196 2.94 -6.10 4.26
C THR A 196 3.63 -7.46 4.28
N ALA A 197 2.88 -8.55 4.07
CA ALA A 197 3.46 -9.90 3.96
C ALA A 197 4.43 -10.01 2.79
N GLU A 198 4.14 -9.35 1.67
CA GLU A 198 5.08 -9.19 0.55
C GLU A 198 6.37 -8.44 0.93
N ALA A 199 6.27 -7.42 1.77
CA ALA A 199 7.47 -6.72 2.24
C ALA A 199 8.29 -7.59 3.19
N LEU A 200 7.62 -8.31 4.10
CA LEU A 200 8.27 -9.25 5.03
C LEU A 200 8.94 -10.39 4.28
N ARG A 201 8.29 -11.00 3.29
CA ARG A 201 8.90 -12.11 2.53
C ARG A 201 10.14 -11.67 1.77
N VAL A 202 10.18 -10.44 1.24
CA VAL A 202 11.41 -9.89 0.64
C VAL A 202 12.49 -9.68 1.69
N LEU A 203 12.15 -9.05 2.82
CA LEU A 203 13.10 -8.84 3.92
C LEU A 203 13.71 -10.15 4.43
N ARG A 204 12.92 -11.22 4.45
CA ARG A 204 13.31 -12.55 4.94
C ARG A 204 13.91 -13.47 3.87
N GLY A 205 13.98 -13.03 2.61
CA GLY A 205 14.50 -13.84 1.50
C GLY A 205 13.61 -15.06 1.17
N TRP A 206 12.30 -14.96 1.38
CA TRP A 206 11.32 -16.00 1.07
C TRP A 206 10.76 -15.88 -0.35
N ALA A 207 10.13 -16.95 -0.81
CA ALA A 207 9.53 -17.00 -2.15
C ALA A 207 8.41 -15.96 -2.31
N PRO A 208 8.24 -15.36 -3.51
CA PRO A 208 7.16 -14.41 -3.81
C PRO A 208 5.78 -14.97 -3.48
N LEU A 209 4.89 -14.17 -2.89
CA LEU A 209 3.55 -14.66 -2.58
C LEU A 209 2.79 -14.91 -3.86
N ARG A 210 2.02 -16.00 -3.86
CA ARG A 210 1.17 -16.38 -4.98
C ARG A 210 -0.07 -17.13 -4.54
N SER A 211 -1.11 -17.06 -5.36
CA SER A 211 -2.27 -17.94 -5.26
C SER A 211 -1.98 -19.27 -5.97
N ASP A 212 -2.53 -20.38 -5.48
CA ASP A 212 -2.55 -21.69 -6.15
C ASP A 212 -3.83 -21.92 -6.97
N GLY A 213 -4.70 -20.90 -7.05
CA GLY A 213 -5.95 -20.94 -7.82
C GLY A 213 -7.16 -21.42 -7.00
N ARG A 214 -6.97 -21.82 -5.74
CA ARG A 214 -8.06 -22.23 -4.85
C ARG A 214 -8.59 -21.00 -4.09
N LEU A 215 -9.76 -20.52 -4.49
CA LEU A 215 -10.28 -19.24 -4.00
C LEU A 215 -11.75 -19.36 -3.59
N THR A 216 -12.10 -18.68 -2.50
CA THR A 216 -13.50 -18.35 -2.17
C THR A 216 -14.03 -17.28 -3.12
N ASP A 217 -15.35 -17.07 -3.14
CA ASP A 217 -15.94 -15.99 -3.96
C ASP A 217 -15.52 -14.61 -3.45
N ALA A 218 -15.41 -14.44 -2.13
CA ALA A 218 -14.87 -13.22 -1.54
C ALA A 218 -13.40 -12.97 -1.95
N GLY A 219 -12.58 -14.03 -1.98
CA GLY A 219 -11.20 -13.95 -2.45
C GLY A 219 -11.12 -13.57 -3.92
N ALA A 220 -11.90 -14.24 -4.78
CA ALA A 220 -11.96 -13.92 -6.21
C ALA A 220 -12.43 -12.48 -6.47
N ALA A 221 -13.44 -12.00 -5.74
CA ALA A 221 -13.92 -10.63 -5.85
C ALA A 221 -12.88 -9.60 -5.38
N TRP A 222 -12.15 -9.87 -4.29
CA TRP A 222 -11.05 -9.02 -3.85
C TRP A 222 -9.93 -8.95 -4.90
N LEU A 223 -9.57 -10.08 -5.49
CA LEU A 223 -8.55 -10.16 -6.54
C LEU A 223 -8.96 -9.42 -7.82
N ALA A 224 -10.23 -9.50 -8.22
CA ALA A 224 -10.74 -8.75 -9.35
C ALA A 224 -10.63 -7.22 -9.13
N ALA A 225 -10.71 -6.78 -7.87
CA ALA A 225 -10.54 -5.39 -7.48
C ALA A 225 -9.09 -5.01 -7.12
N ALA A 226 -8.15 -5.96 -7.11
CA ALA A 226 -6.77 -5.70 -6.73
C ALA A 226 -6.04 -4.87 -7.79
N PRO A 227 -5.02 -4.07 -7.39
CA PRO A 227 -4.19 -3.33 -8.33
C PRO A 227 -3.56 -4.25 -9.39
N PRO A 228 -3.37 -3.78 -10.64
CA PRO A 228 -2.80 -4.59 -11.72
C PRO A 228 -1.49 -5.29 -11.37
N CYS A 229 -0.66 -4.65 -10.55
CA CYS A 229 0.62 -5.20 -10.11
C CYS A 229 0.53 -6.47 -9.26
N TRP A 230 -0.66 -6.82 -8.75
CA TRP A 230 -0.89 -8.10 -8.10
C TRP A 230 -1.22 -9.23 -9.07
N ARG A 231 -1.69 -8.93 -10.29
CA ARG A 231 -2.27 -9.93 -11.19
C ARG A 231 -1.29 -11.03 -11.60
N SER A 232 -0.03 -10.68 -11.86
CA SER A 232 1.01 -11.65 -12.26
C SER A 232 1.32 -12.70 -11.18
N ARG A 233 0.91 -12.44 -9.93
CA ARG A 233 1.13 -13.31 -8.77
C ARG A 233 -0.06 -14.25 -8.51
N LEU A 234 -1.11 -14.13 -9.31
CA LEU A 234 -2.34 -14.88 -9.15
C LEU A 234 -2.39 -15.98 -10.20
N ALA A 235 -2.53 -17.22 -9.74
CA ALA A 235 -3.02 -18.27 -10.62
C ALA A 235 -4.49 -18.02 -10.96
N ASP A 236 -4.89 -18.42 -12.16
CA ASP A 236 -6.30 -18.48 -12.53
C ASP A 236 -7.09 -19.32 -11.53
N ARG A 237 -8.34 -18.95 -11.30
CA ARG A 237 -9.20 -19.68 -10.36
C ARG A 237 -9.47 -21.08 -10.90
N ALA A 238 -8.88 -22.08 -10.23
CA ALA A 238 -8.99 -23.49 -10.57
C ALA A 238 -10.03 -24.20 -9.70
N GLU A 239 -10.22 -23.76 -8.45
CA GLU A 239 -11.14 -24.37 -7.49
C GLU A 239 -11.91 -23.30 -6.71
N VAL A 240 -13.20 -23.57 -6.48
CA VAL A 240 -14.07 -22.77 -5.61
C VAL A 240 -14.03 -23.38 -4.21
N LEU A 241 -13.42 -22.67 -3.27
CA LEU A 241 -13.47 -23.04 -1.85
C LEU A 241 -14.79 -22.56 -1.22
N PRO A 242 -15.37 -23.32 -0.28
CA PRO A 242 -16.49 -22.82 0.50
C PRO A 242 -16.06 -21.58 1.31
N ASP A 243 -16.98 -20.65 1.53
CA ASP A 243 -16.74 -19.58 2.47
C ASP A 243 -16.52 -20.19 3.86
N GLU A 244 -15.45 -19.78 4.53
CA GLU A 244 -15.27 -20.14 5.94
C GLU A 244 -16.40 -19.48 6.74
N GLU A 245 -17.40 -20.28 7.12
CA GLU A 245 -18.25 -19.96 8.27
C GLU A 245 -17.31 -19.78 9.46
N THR A 246 -17.42 -18.63 10.13
CA THR A 246 -16.58 -18.20 11.25
C THR A 246 -16.57 -19.25 12.36
N ASP A 247 -15.68 -20.24 12.25
CA ASP A 247 -15.46 -21.18 13.32
C ASP A 247 -14.47 -20.51 14.26
N ASP A 248 -14.96 -20.17 15.45
CA ASP A 248 -14.27 -19.47 16.54
C ASP A 248 -13.22 -20.39 17.22
N ALA A 249 -12.64 -21.33 16.46
CA ALA A 249 -11.72 -22.34 16.93
C ALA A 249 -10.27 -21.88 16.68
N PRO A 250 -9.39 -21.96 17.69
CA PRO A 250 -7.99 -21.61 17.53
C PRO A 250 -7.36 -22.58 16.54
N THR A 251 -6.96 -22.11 15.36
CA THR A 251 -6.18 -22.91 14.39
C THR A 251 -4.74 -23.05 14.86
N GLY A 252 -4.55 -23.63 16.05
CA GLY A 252 -3.34 -24.35 16.38
C GLY A 252 -3.43 -25.70 15.67
N VAL A 253 -2.77 -25.82 14.51
CA VAL A 253 -2.40 -27.09 13.86
C VAL A 253 -3.56 -28.07 13.59
N ALA A 254 -4.17 -28.01 12.40
CA ALA A 254 -4.53 -29.17 11.55
C ALA A 254 -5.61 -28.82 10.52
N ARG A 255 -5.22 -28.76 9.24
CA ARG A 255 -5.91 -29.47 8.13
C ARG A 255 -4.85 -29.86 7.09
N LEU A 256 -3.99 -30.79 7.49
CA LEU A 256 -3.40 -31.72 6.53
C LEU A 256 -4.50 -32.73 6.25
N LEU A 257 -5.14 -32.64 5.08
CA LEU A 257 -5.94 -33.74 4.56
C LEU A 257 -5.04 -34.69 3.77
N LYS A 258 -5.39 -35.96 3.92
CA LYS A 258 -4.72 -37.20 3.49
C LYS A 258 -4.32 -37.23 2.01
#